data_AF-A0A7S2PTC4-F1
#
_entry.id   AF-A0A7S2PTC4-F1
#
_cell.length_a   1.000
_cell.length_b   1.000
_cell.length_c   1.000
_cell.angle_alpha   90.00
_cell.angle_beta   90.00
_cell.angle_gamma   90.00
#
_symmetry.space_group_name_H-M   'P 1'
#
loop_
_entity.id
_entity.type
_entity.pdbx_description
1 polymer ?
#
loop_
_entity_poly.entity_id
_entity_poly.type
_entity_poly.pdbx_seq_one_letter_code
_entity_poly.pdbx_strand_id
1 'polypeptide(L)'
;SQITHCCSKMICSGCNFANQKREYEKRLENTCLFCRLRLPKSKKEAERNKRKRIEANDPVALREVGTRLLKKGDYTDAFQYLSKAVEYGDVASHYYLSLMYCNGQSVKKDKKEEVYHLEQAA
;
A
#
# COMPACT_ATOMS: atom_id res chain seq x y z
N SER A 1 -10.56 10.54 2.66
CA SER A 1 -9.53 10.51 1.59
C SER A 1 -9.57 9.14 0.92
N GLN A 2 -9.55 9.06 -0.41
CA GLN A 2 -9.52 7.78 -1.14
C GLN A 2 -8.15 7.59 -1.79
N ILE A 3 -7.53 6.42 -1.62
CA ILE A 3 -6.35 5.99 -2.40
C ILE A 3 -6.87 5.59 -3.78
N THR A 4 -6.53 6.34 -4.82
CA THR A 4 -7.28 6.25 -6.09
C THR A 4 -6.42 5.99 -7.32
N HIS A 5 -5.10 5.81 -7.21
CA HIS A 5 -4.28 5.76 -8.44
C HIS A 5 -3.08 4.83 -8.37
N CYS A 6 -2.52 4.54 -9.57
CA CYS A 6 -1.36 3.67 -9.80
C CYS A 6 -0.15 3.96 -8.90
N CYS A 7 0.03 5.20 -8.45
CA CYS A 7 1.14 5.58 -7.55
C CYS A 7 0.80 5.48 -6.06
N SER A 8 -0.39 4.97 -5.71
CA SER A 8 -0.95 4.85 -4.35
C SER A 8 -0.80 6.10 -3.48
N LYS A 9 -0.80 7.28 -4.10
CA LYS A 9 -0.75 8.57 -3.39
C LYS A 9 -2.16 8.99 -2.97
N MET A 10 -2.27 9.53 -1.77
CA MET A 10 -3.52 10.04 -1.23
C MET A 10 -3.86 11.38 -1.91
N ILE A 11 -5.09 11.52 -2.36
CA ILE A 11 -5.64 12.81 -2.82
C ILE A 11 -6.95 13.11 -2.10
N CYS A 12 -7.27 14.40 -2.00
CA CYS A 12 -8.56 14.83 -1.49
C CYS A 12 -9.66 14.54 -2.53
N SER A 13 -10.90 14.40 -2.05
CA SER A 13 -12.05 14.12 -2.93
C SER A 13 -12.27 15.22 -3.96
N GLY A 14 -11.94 16.48 -3.63
CA GLY A 14 -12.00 17.61 -4.56
C GLY A 14 -11.04 17.47 -5.74
N CYS A 15 -9.78 17.10 -5.50
CA CYS A 15 -8.80 16.86 -6.57
C CYS A 15 -9.21 15.67 -7.46
N ASN A 16 -9.72 14.60 -6.86
CA ASN A 16 -10.23 13.45 -7.61
C ASN A 16 -11.40 13.86 -8.52
N PHE A 17 -12.38 14.56 -7.97
CA PHE A 17 -13.54 15.05 -8.71
C PHE A 17 -13.15 16.02 -9.83
N ALA A 18 -12.24 16.96 -9.57
CA ALA A 18 -11.76 17.90 -10.58
C ALA A 18 -11.07 17.18 -11.75
N ASN A 19 -10.30 16.12 -11.47
CA ASN A 19 -9.68 15.30 -12.51
C ASN A 19 -10.72 14.54 -13.33
N GLN A 20 -11.67 13.88 -12.67
CA GLN A 20 -12.76 13.16 -13.34
C GLN A 20 -13.61 14.10 -14.20
N LYS A 21 -13.93 15.30 -13.68
CA LYS A 21 -14.67 16.33 -14.41
C LYS A 21 -13.90 16.76 -15.67
N ARG A 22 -12.61 17.05 -15.56
CA ARG A 22 -11.75 17.37 -16.72
C ARG A 22 -11.73 16.24 -17.75
N GLU A 23 -11.56 15.00 -17.29
CA GLU A 23 -11.53 13.81 -18.15
C GLU A 23 -12.86 13.64 -18.90
N TYR A 24 -13.98 13.82 -18.21
CA TYR A 24 -15.31 13.77 -18.80
C TYR A 24 -15.54 14.89 -19.83
N GLU A 25 -15.32 16.16 -19.44
CA GLU A 25 -15.55 17.34 -20.29
C GLU A 25 -14.69 17.30 -21.56
N LYS A 26 -13.45 16.83 -21.45
CA LYS A 26 -12.51 16.74 -22.57
C LYS A 26 -12.52 15.37 -23.27
N ARG A 27 -13.41 14.45 -22.88
CA ARG A 27 -13.49 13.07 -23.40
C ARG A 27 -12.14 12.33 -23.39
N LEU A 28 -11.37 12.52 -22.32
CA LEU A 28 -10.07 11.87 -22.13
C LEU A 28 -10.25 10.52 -21.43
N GLU A 29 -9.29 9.61 -21.60
CA GLU A 29 -9.25 8.39 -20.80
C GLU A 29 -8.95 8.72 -19.32
N ASN A 30 -9.48 7.88 -18.41
CA ASN A 30 -9.18 8.00 -16.98
C ASN A 30 -7.70 7.69 -16.71
N THR A 31 -7.01 8.63 -16.09
CA THR A 31 -5.56 8.56 -15.83
C THR A 31 -5.24 8.79 -14.35
N CYS A 32 -4.07 8.33 -13.92
CA CYS A 32 -3.51 8.66 -12.61
C CYS A 32 -3.15 10.15 -12.55
N LEU A 33 -3.59 10.90 -11.54
CA LEU A 33 -3.25 12.33 -11.41
C LEU A 33 -1.74 12.58 -11.28
N PHE A 34 -0.99 11.63 -10.72
CA PHE A 34 0.43 11.80 -10.45
C PHE A 34 1.31 11.42 -11.64
N CYS A 35 1.10 10.23 -12.21
CA CYS A 35 1.95 9.72 -13.29
C CYS A 35 1.29 9.76 -14.68
N ARG A 36 0.04 10.23 -14.79
CA ARG A 36 -0.76 10.27 -16.03
C ARG A 36 -0.91 8.93 -16.75
N LEU A 37 -0.51 7.82 -16.12
CA LEU A 37 -0.72 6.49 -16.65
C LEU A 37 -2.22 6.18 -16.65
N ARG A 38 -2.70 5.64 -17.75
CA ARG A 38 -4.06 5.14 -17.90
C ARG A 38 -4.41 4.17 -16.77
N LEU A 39 -5.60 4.34 -16.20
CA LEU A 39 -6.13 3.46 -15.18
C LEU A 39 -6.58 2.11 -15.77
N PRO A 40 -6.48 1.00 -15.01
CA PRO A 40 -6.92 -0.30 -15.47
C PRO A 40 -8.43 -0.29 -15.79
N LYS A 41 -8.82 -0.85 -16.94
CA LYS A 41 -10.23 -0.95 -17.36
C LYS A 41 -10.94 -2.18 -16.80
N SER A 42 -10.20 -3.11 -16.22
CA SER A 42 -10.74 -4.36 -15.67
C SER A 42 -10.01 -4.76 -14.40
N LYS A 43 -10.67 -5.60 -13.58
CA LYS A 43 -10.04 -6.22 -12.40
C LYS A 43 -8.77 -7.00 -12.78
N LYS A 44 -8.78 -7.73 -13.91
CA LYS A 44 -7.62 -8.49 -14.40
C LYS A 44 -6.43 -7.59 -14.71
N GLU A 45 -6.67 -6.42 -15.31
CA GLU A 45 -5.63 -5.43 -15.59
C GLU A 45 -5.12 -4.79 -14.29
N ALA A 46 -6.00 -4.49 -13.35
CA ALA A 46 -5.62 -3.97 -12.04
C ALA A 46 -4.72 -4.94 -11.27
N GLU A 47 -5.06 -6.24 -11.24
CA GLU A 47 -4.23 -7.28 -10.62
C GLU A 47 -2.88 -7.44 -11.34
N ARG A 48 -2.86 -7.39 -12.67
CA ARG A 48 -1.61 -7.39 -13.45
C ARG A 48 -0.71 -6.21 -13.06
N ASN A 49 -1.27 -5.01 -12.95
CA ASN A 49 -0.53 -3.81 -12.56
C ASN A 49 -0.02 -3.91 -11.13
N LYS A 50 -0.84 -4.44 -10.21
CA LYS A 50 -0.41 -4.70 -8.84
C LYS A 50 0.75 -5.70 -8.77
N ARG A 51 0.69 -6.79 -9.54
CA ARG A 51 1.77 -7.78 -9.60
C ARG A 51 3.09 -7.16 -10.06
N LYS A 52 3.06 -6.34 -11.11
CA LYS A 52 4.25 -5.61 -11.59
C LYS A 52 4.86 -4.71 -10.51
N ARG A 53 4.02 -4.05 -9.70
CA ARG A 53 4.50 -3.22 -8.58
C ARG A 53 5.17 -4.06 -7.50
N ILE A 54 4.62 -5.23 -7.18
CA ILE A 54 5.24 -6.18 -6.24
C ILE A 54 6.58 -6.69 -6.78
N GLU A 55 6.64 -7.08 -8.06
CA GLU A 55 7.87 -7.50 -8.75
C GLU A 55 8.94 -6.39 -8.75
N ALA A 56 8.52 -5.12 -8.80
CA ALA A 56 9.39 -3.95 -8.71
C ALA A 56 9.69 -3.49 -7.27
N ASN A 57 9.30 -4.26 -6.24
CA ASN A 57 9.44 -3.92 -4.82
C ASN A 57 8.85 -2.55 -4.43
N ASP A 58 7.72 -2.17 -5.03
CA ASP A 58 6.98 -0.97 -4.64
C ASP A 58 6.56 -1.08 -3.15
N PRO A 59 7.06 -0.20 -2.27
CA PRO A 59 6.84 -0.30 -0.82
C PRO A 59 5.36 -0.32 -0.43
N VAL A 60 4.53 0.45 -1.15
CA VAL A 60 3.10 0.54 -0.88
C VAL A 60 2.37 -0.72 -1.33
N ALA A 61 2.73 -1.28 -2.50
CA ALA A 61 2.16 -2.53 -2.98
C ALA A 61 2.51 -3.70 -2.06
N LEU A 62 3.75 -3.76 -1.55
CA LEU A 62 4.18 -4.74 -0.56
C LEU A 62 3.37 -4.62 0.74
N ARG A 63 3.21 -3.40 1.28
CA ARG A 63 2.35 -3.17 2.45
C ARG A 63 0.91 -3.60 2.21
N GLU A 64 0.32 -3.27 1.06
CA GLU A 64 -1.05 -3.67 0.74
C GLU A 64 -1.22 -5.20 0.70
N VAL A 65 -0.19 -5.95 0.31
CA VAL A 65 -0.20 -7.42 0.37
C VAL A 65 -0.06 -7.89 1.81
N GLY A 66 0.95 -7.40 2.54
CA GLY A 66 1.20 -7.78 3.93
C GLY A 66 0.00 -7.52 4.84
N THR A 67 -0.62 -6.34 4.74
CA THR A 67 -1.84 -6.01 5.51
C THR A 67 -3.04 -6.88 5.17
N ARG A 68 -3.15 -7.36 3.92
CA ARG A 68 -4.21 -8.28 3.51
C ARG A 68 -3.98 -9.67 4.09
N LEU A 69 -2.74 -10.15 4.08
CA LEU A 69 -2.34 -11.42 4.69
C LEU A 69 -2.55 -11.39 6.21
N LEU A 70 -2.18 -10.28 6.86
CA LEU A 70 -2.41 -10.05 8.28
C LEU A 70 -3.90 -10.20 8.65
N LYS A 71 -4.80 -9.61 7.85
CA LYS A 71 -6.26 -9.74 8.04
C LYS A 71 -6.79 -11.16 7.81
N LYS A 72 -6.10 -11.98 7.01
CA LYS A 72 -6.44 -13.38 6.77
C LYS A 72 -5.90 -14.32 7.86
N GLY A 73 -4.99 -13.85 8.70
CA GLY A 73 -4.29 -14.66 9.69
C GLY A 73 -3.03 -15.34 9.14
N ASP A 74 -2.60 -15.01 7.91
CA ASP A 74 -1.40 -15.54 7.27
C ASP A 74 -0.16 -14.79 7.80
N TYR A 75 0.13 -14.94 9.10
CA TYR A 75 1.07 -14.08 9.82
C TYR A 75 2.50 -14.16 9.30
N THR A 76 2.98 -15.36 8.92
CA THR A 76 4.35 -15.53 8.43
C THR A 76 4.60 -14.75 7.15
N ASP A 77 3.72 -14.90 6.17
CA ASP A 77 3.83 -14.18 4.90
C ASP A 77 3.59 -12.68 5.13
N ALA A 78 2.63 -12.31 5.98
CA ALA A 78 2.39 -10.92 6.34
C ALA A 78 3.66 -10.24 6.87
N PHE A 79 4.36 -10.90 7.81
CA PHE A 79 5.62 -10.41 8.38
C PHE A 79 6.66 -10.20 7.28
N GLN A 80 6.85 -11.19 6.40
CA GLN A 80 7.83 -11.10 5.30
C GLN A 80 7.55 -9.92 4.36
N TYR A 81 6.29 -9.75 3.92
CA TYR A 81 5.93 -8.65 3.02
C TYR A 81 6.04 -7.28 3.69
N LEU A 82 5.69 -7.17 4.98
CA LEU A 82 5.78 -5.91 5.73
C LEU A 82 7.24 -5.53 6.05
N SER A 83 8.07 -6.51 6.43
CA SER A 83 9.51 -6.30 6.62
C SER A 83 10.19 -5.85 5.33
N LYS A 84 9.83 -6.48 4.20
CA LYS A 84 10.30 -6.03 2.89
C LYS A 84 9.81 -4.61 2.57
N ALA A 85 8.57 -4.28 2.87
CA ALA A 85 8.07 -2.91 2.64
C ALA A 85 8.88 -1.86 3.44
N VAL A 86 9.23 -2.17 4.69
CA VAL A 86 10.13 -1.34 5.52
C VAL A 86 11.53 -1.21 4.91
N GLU A 87 12.13 -2.30 4.43
CA GLU A 87 13.43 -2.28 3.75
C GLU A 87 13.45 -1.32 2.55
N TYR A 88 12.32 -1.22 1.84
CA TYR A 88 12.12 -0.30 0.70
C TYR A 88 11.53 1.06 1.11
N GLY A 89 11.55 1.40 2.40
CA GLY A 89 11.24 2.74 2.93
C GLY A 89 9.77 3.03 3.21
N ASP A 90 8.90 2.02 3.30
CA ASP A 90 7.51 2.22 3.71
C ASP A 90 7.38 2.42 5.23
N VAL A 91 7.43 3.68 5.67
CA VAL A 91 7.27 4.05 7.08
C VAL A 91 5.98 3.49 7.69
N ALA A 92 4.88 3.48 6.93
CA ALA A 92 3.59 2.96 7.39
C ALA A 92 3.61 1.44 7.71
N SER A 93 4.56 0.68 7.18
CA SER A 93 4.69 -0.75 7.47
C SER A 93 5.27 -1.02 8.85
N HIS A 94 6.04 -0.08 9.42
CA HIS A 94 6.52 -0.19 10.80
C HIS A 94 5.36 -0.33 11.78
N TYR A 95 4.26 0.43 11.60
CA TYR A 95 3.08 0.30 12.47
C TYR A 95 2.50 -1.13 12.46
N TYR A 96 2.49 -1.82 11.33
CA TYR A 96 2.00 -3.19 11.30
C TYR A 96 2.97 -4.17 11.94
N LEU A 97 4.28 -3.98 11.75
CA LEU A 97 5.30 -4.80 12.42
C LEU A 97 5.26 -4.63 13.93
N SER A 98 5.06 -3.42 14.45
CA SER A 98 4.93 -3.22 15.89
C SER A 98 3.74 -3.98 16.47
N LEU A 99 2.59 -3.99 15.78
CA LEU A 99 1.44 -4.81 16.18
C LEU A 99 1.76 -6.31 16.19
N MET A 100 2.54 -6.79 15.21
CA MET A 100 2.93 -8.19 15.15
C MET A 100 3.86 -8.58 16.29
N TYR A 101 4.82 -7.72 16.66
CA TYR A 101 5.67 -7.90 17.84
C TYR A 101 4.89 -7.79 19.15
N CYS A 102 3.93 -6.87 19.27
CA CYS A 102 3.06 -6.77 20.44
C CYS A 102 2.23 -8.04 20.66
N ASN A 103 1.67 -8.58 19.58
CA ASN A 103 0.76 -9.73 19.62
C ASN A 103 1.46 -11.08 19.58
N GLY A 104 2.73 -11.12 19.16
CA GLY A 104 3.46 -12.37 18.94
C GLY A 104 2.99 -13.11 17.68
N GLN A 105 2.65 -12.38 16.63
CA GLN A 105 2.18 -12.93 15.36
C GLN A 105 3.37 -13.21 14.45
N SER A 106 3.63 -14.50 14.14
CA SER A 106 4.83 -14.99 13.43
C SER A 106 6.17 -14.80 14.14
N VAL A 107 6.24 -13.94 15.16
CA VAL A 107 7.44 -13.65 15.95
C VAL A 107 7.12 -13.79 17.44
N LYS A 108 8.14 -13.96 18.28
CA LYS A 108 7.94 -13.87 19.73
C LYS A 108 7.55 -12.44 20.11
N LYS A 109 6.76 -12.32 21.17
CA LYS A 109 6.47 -10.99 21.72
C LYS A 109 7.77 -10.32 22.16
N ASP A 110 7.99 -9.11 21.66
CA ASP A 110 9.17 -8.33 21.98
C ASP A 110 8.80 -6.85 22.09
N LYS A 111 8.86 -6.33 23.33
CA LYS A 111 8.48 -4.95 23.61
C LYS A 111 9.50 -3.95 23.05
N LYS A 112 10.77 -4.34 22.93
CA LYS A 112 11.81 -3.46 22.38
C LYS A 112 11.59 -3.25 20.89
N GLU A 113 11.36 -4.34 20.15
CA GLU A 113 11.05 -4.28 18.72
C GLU A 113 9.72 -3.56 18.46
N GLU A 114 8.69 -3.80 19.28
CA GLU A 114 7.43 -3.05 19.20
C GLU A 114 7.66 -1.54 19.30
N VAL A 115 8.39 -1.08 20.33
CA VAL A 115 8.68 0.35 20.54
C VAL A 115 9.54 0.90 19.41
N TYR A 116 10.58 0.19 18.99
CA TYR A 116 11.42 0.60 17.85
C TYR A 116 10.58 0.86 16.60
N HIS A 117 9.71 -0.08 16.24
CA HIS A 117 8.84 0.09 15.09
C HIS A 117 7.82 1.23 15.28
N LEU A 118 7.28 1.43 16.49
CA LEU A 118 6.40 2.58 16.77
C LEU A 118 7.14 3.93 16.64
N GLU A 119 8.38 4.02 17.10
CA GLU A 119 9.22 5.21 16.96
C GLU A 119 9.50 5.53 15.50
N GLN A 120 9.76 4.52 14.67
CA GLN A 120 9.95 4.72 13.23
C GLN A 120 8.67 5.13 12.50
N ALA A 121 7.49 4.77 13.03
CA ALA A 121 6.20 5.06 12.40
C ALA A 121 5.63 6.46 12.73
N ALA A 122 6.20 7.16 13.72
CA ALA A 122 5.75 8.46 14.22
C ALA A 122 6.24 9.62 13.34
#